data_AF-A0A835M2V9-F1
#
_entry.id   AF-A0A835M2V9-F1
#
_cell.length_a   1.000
_cell.length_b   1.000
_cell.length_c   1.000
_cell.angle_alpha   90.00
_cell.angle_beta   90.00
_cell.angle_gamma   90.00
#
_symmetry.space_group_name_H-M   'P 1'
#
loop_
_entity.id
_entity.type
_entity.pdbx_description
1 polymer ?
#
loop_
_entity_poly.entity_id
_entity_poly.type
_entity_poly.pdbx_seq_one_letter_code
_entity_poly.pdbx_strand_id
1 'polypeptide(L)' 'MESKLAERIKEARGVTVIRSNERVFQVVAERHEYRIDLLSRECSCNNWGVDGFLCRHAIASIYCKGD' A
#
# COMPACT_ATOMS: atom_id res chain seq x y z
N MET A 1 13.78 -12.56 -10.55
CA MET A 1 12.83 -11.42 -10.67
C MET A 1 11.68 -11.50 -9.66
N GLU A 2 11.41 -12.67 -9.08
CA GLU A 2 10.31 -12.89 -8.12
C GLU A 2 10.58 -12.39 -6.68
N SER A 3 11.82 -12.00 -6.36
CA SER A 3 12.22 -11.62 -5.00
C SER A 3 11.59 -10.31 -4.51
N LYS A 4 11.47 -9.30 -5.40
CA LYS A 4 10.97 -7.97 -5.00
C LYS A 4 9.53 -8.00 -4.51
N LEU A 5 8.67 -8.80 -5.15
CA LEU A 5 7.26 -8.89 -4.76
C LEU A 5 7.11 -9.61 -3.41
N ALA A 6 7.84 -10.70 -3.20
CA ALA A 6 7.82 -11.43 -1.93
C ALA A 6 8.37 -10.59 -0.77
N GLU A 7 9.41 -9.78 -1.01
CA GLU A 7 9.93 -8.82 -0.04
C GLU A 7 8.89 -7.75 0.29
N ARG A 8 8.25 -7.14 -0.71
CA ARG A 8 7.17 -6.15 -0.51
C ARG A 8 5.99 -6.72 0.26
N ILE A 9 5.64 -7.99 0.05
CA ILE A 9 4.58 -8.70 0.79
C ILE A 9 5.01 -8.98 2.23
N LYS A 10 6.27 -9.35 2.47
CA LYS A 10 6.81 -9.46 3.85
C LYS A 10 6.81 -8.11 4.56
N GLU A 11 7.17 -7.02 3.89
CA GLU A 11 7.08 -5.68 4.47
C GLU A 11 5.64 -5.24 4.72
N ALA A 12 4.70 -5.65 3.86
CA ALA A 12 3.27 -5.42 4.08
C ALA A 12 2.74 -6.14 5.33
N ARG A 13 3.44 -7.16 5.84
CA ARG A 13 3.05 -7.93 7.04
C ARG A 13 3.16 -7.13 8.35
N GLY A 14 3.68 -5.91 8.31
CA GLY A 14 3.73 -4.97 9.45
C GLY A 14 2.96 -3.67 9.21
N VAL A 15 2.09 -3.62 8.20
CA VAL A 15 1.30 -2.42 7.90
C VAL A 15 -0.18 -2.67 8.19
N THR A 16 -0.77 -1.77 8.96
CA THR A 16 -2.20 -1.81 9.30
C THR A 16 -2.95 -0.99 8.26
N VAL A 17 -3.84 -1.64 7.50
CA VAL A 17 -4.71 -0.95 6.55
C VAL A 17 -5.99 -0.53 7.26
N ILE A 18 -6.20 0.77 7.35
CA ILE A 18 -7.42 1.39 7.86
C ILE A 18 -8.17 1.94 6.66
N ARG A 19 -9.41 1.52 6.47
CA ARG A 19 -10.25 2.06 5.40
C ARG A 19 -10.82 3.40 5.85
N SER A 20 -10.21 4.51 5.41
CA SER A 20 -10.68 5.86 5.75
C SER A 20 -11.91 6.29 4.95
N ASN A 21 -12.09 5.78 3.74
CA ASN A 21 -13.29 6.07 2.94
C ASN A 21 -13.63 4.91 1.99
N GLU A 22 -14.69 5.05 1.19
CA GLU A 22 -15.09 3.97 0.25
C GLU A 22 -13.94 3.58 -0.70
N ARG A 23 -13.10 4.55 -1.07
CA ARG A 23 -12.02 4.42 -2.07
C ARG A 23 -10.62 4.82 -1.58
N VAL A 24 -10.52 5.41 -0.39
CA VAL A 24 -9.25 5.88 0.19
C VAL A 24 -8.90 4.97 1.37
N PHE A 25 -7.65 4.54 1.40
CA PHE A 25 -7.09 3.70 2.45
C PHE A 25 -5.97 4.47 3.15
N GLN A 26 -5.88 4.31 4.44
CA GLN A 26 -4.83 4.85 5.27
C GLN A 26 -4.07 3.69 5.85
N VAL A 27 -2.81 3.57 5.46
CA VAL A 27 -1.94 2.49 5.85
C VAL A 27 -0.98 3.01 6.88
N VAL A 28 -1.07 2.48 8.09
CA VAL A 28 -0.15 2.78 9.17
C VAL A 28 0.96 1.75 9.10
N ALA A 29 2.17 2.20 8.77
CA ALA A 29 3.35 1.35 8.73
C ALA A 29 4.40 1.90 9.70
N GLU A 30 4.78 1.07 10.67
CA GLU A 30 5.76 1.39 11.71
C GLU A 30 5.37 2.63 12.54
N ARG A 31 5.77 3.83 12.10
CA ARG A 31 5.48 5.13 12.74
C ARG A 31 4.92 6.18 11.78
N HIS A 32 4.66 5.80 10.53
CA HIS A 32 4.15 6.71 9.51
C HIS A 32 2.82 6.19 8.98
N GLU A 33 1.92 7.13 8.74
CA GLU A 33 0.67 6.90 8.05
C GLU A 33 0.79 7.31 6.59
N TYR A 34 0.28 6.47 5.71
CA TYR A 34 0.31 6.66 4.27
C TYR A 34 -1.10 6.62 3.75
N ARG A 35 -1.51 7.68 3.07
CA ARG A 35 -2.78 7.68 2.36
C ARG A 35 -2.59 7.05 0.98
N ILE A 36 -3.54 6.22 0.59
CA ILE A 36 -3.57 5.52 -0.69
C ILE A 36 -4.93 5.78 -1.31
N ASP A 37 -4.91 6.25 -2.54
CA ASP A 37 -6.08 6.41 -3.37
C ASP A 37 -6.00 5.41 -4.51
N LEU A 38 -6.81 4.35 -4.44
CA LEU A 38 -6.78 3.29 -5.48
C LEU A 38 -7.37 3.76 -6.80
N LEU A 39 -8.25 4.78 -6.80
CA LEU A 39 -8.86 5.33 -8.01
C LEU A 39 -7.84 6.15 -8.78
N SER A 40 -7.15 7.03 -8.07
CA SER A 40 -6.10 7.91 -8.61
C SER A 40 -4.76 7.19 -8.78
N ARG A 41 -4.66 5.94 -8.29
CA ARG A 41 -3.44 5.13 -8.25
C ARG A 41 -2.28 5.86 -7.60
N GLU A 42 -2.59 6.53 -6.50
CA GLU A 42 -1.66 7.40 -5.81
C GLU A 42 -1.43 6.92 -4.38
N CYS A 43 -0.21 7.10 -3.90
CA CYS A 43 0.13 6.88 -2.50
C CYS A 43 1.01 8.03 -2.02
N SER A 44 0.76 8.52 -0.81
CA SER A 44 1.55 9.58 -0.18
C SER A 44 3.02 9.23 0.03
N CYS A 45 3.43 7.96 -0.16
CA CYS A 45 4.85 7.59 -0.19
C CYS A 45 5.56 7.99 -1.50
N ASN A 46 4.83 8.53 -2.49
CA ASN A 46 5.28 8.94 -3.82
C ASN A 46 5.88 7.82 -4.71
N ASN A 47 6.22 6.67 -4.13
CA ASN A 47 6.82 5.54 -4.84
C ASN A 47 5.91 4.92 -5.91
N TRP A 48 4.59 5.01 -5.76
CA TRP A 48 3.67 4.45 -6.77
C TRP A 48 3.76 5.21 -8.10
N GLY A 49 3.85 6.55 -8.05
CA GLY A 49 4.02 7.37 -9.25
C GLY A 49 5.44 7.32 -9.83
N VAL A 50 6.46 7.14 -8.99
CA VAL A 50 7.88 7.17 -9.40
C VAL A 50 8.33 5.84 -10.01
N ASP A 51 8.02 4.71 -9.39
CA ASP A 51 8.48 3.39 -9.85
C ASP A 51 7.54 2.81 -10.94
N GLY A 52 6.35 3.41 -11.13
CA GLY A 52 5.30 2.87 -12.00
C GLY A 52 4.69 1.55 -11.49
N PHE A 53 5.14 1.08 -10.33
CA PHE A 53 4.75 -0.17 -9.70
C PHE A 53 4.09 0.08 -8.34
N LEU A 54 3.19 -0.82 -7.94
CA LEU A 54 2.47 -0.73 -6.67
C LEU A 54 3.47 -0.72 -5.50
N CYS A 55 3.41 0.32 -4.67
CA CYS A 55 4.19 0.36 -3.45
C CYS A 55 3.69 -0.68 -2.44
N ARG A 56 4.50 -1.04 -1.42
CA ARG A 56 4.09 -2.02 -0.39
C ARG A 56 2.76 -1.68 0.26
N HIS A 57 2.45 -0.39 0.41
CA HIS A 57 1.21 0.08 1.02
C HIS A 57 0.00 -0.14 0.11
N ALA A 58 0.15 0.14 -1.19
CA ALA A 58 -0.90 -0.13 -2.18
C ALA A 58 -1.17 -1.63 -2.30
N ILE A 59 -0.12 -2.45 -2.32
CA ILE A 59 -0.23 -3.91 -2.28
C ILE A 59 -1.00 -4.34 -1.02
N ALA A 60 -0.59 -3.87 0.16
CA ALA A 60 -1.29 -4.20 1.42
C ALA A 60 -2.78 -3.83 1.37
N SER A 61 -3.12 -2.66 0.81
CA SER A 61 -4.51 -2.21 0.70
C SER A 61 -5.36 -3.04 -0.26
N ILE A 62 -4.76 -3.50 -1.36
CA ILE A 62 -5.42 -4.39 -2.32
C ILE A 62 -5.61 -5.78 -1.70
N TYR A 63 -4.58 -6.31 -1.02
CA TYR A 63 -4.64 -7.62 -0.37
C TYR A 63 -5.57 -7.65 0.84
N CYS A 64 -5.63 -6.58 1.66
CA CYS A 64 -6.59 -6.47 2.76
C CYS A 64 -8.05 -6.30 2.31
N LYS A 65 -8.28 -5.87 1.06
CA LYS A 65 -9.62 -5.77 0.47
C LYS A 65 -10.18 -7.13 0.01
N GLY A 66 -9.38 -8.20 0.07
CA GLY A 66 -9.71 -9.53 -0.44
C GLY A 66 -10.35 -10.50 0.55
N ASP A 67 -10.83 -10.05 1.71
CA ASP A 67 -11.67 -10.82 2.63
C ASP A 67 -13.13 -10.35 2.56
#